data_AF-A0A9C6SUT7-F1
#
_entry.id   AF-A0A9C6SUT7-F1
#
_cell.length_a   1.000
_cell.length_b   1.000
_cell.length_c   1.000
_cell.angle_alpha   90.00
_cell.angle_beta   90.00
_cell.angle_gamma   90.00
#
_symmetry.space_group_name_H-M   'P 1'
#
loop_
_entity.id
_entity.type
_entity.pdbx_description
1 polymer ?
#
loop_
_entity_poly.entity_id
_entity_poly.type
_entity_poly.pdbx_seq_one_letter_code
_entity_poly.pdbx_strand_id
1 'polypeptide(L)'
;MESFNMFAAFIAMLILLIAAVGAAPQFPGWDQNLASTFVRGRPIETGSTTTTPAPTASPQIQACIQSCPATSEYNPICGSDNVNYYNGGRFDCAVRCGLNIRRLHLGICTPPPTG
;
A
#
# COMPACT_ATOMS: atom_id res chain seq x y z
N MET A 1 3.36 23.81 51.72
CA MET A 1 3.92 24.35 50.46
C MET A 1 4.21 23.21 49.47
N GLU A 2 4.78 22.10 49.93
CA GLU A 2 5.05 20.88 49.13
C GLU A 2 3.78 20.20 48.55
N SER A 3 2.69 20.15 49.30
CA SER A 3 1.43 19.48 48.90
C SER A 3 0.67 20.20 47.79
N PHE A 4 0.73 21.54 47.75
CA PHE A 4 0.14 22.34 46.67
C PHE A 4 0.86 22.11 45.33
N ASN A 5 2.19 21.93 45.39
CA ASN A 5 3.02 21.68 44.21
C ASN A 5 2.78 20.27 43.63
N MET A 6 2.46 19.30 44.48
CA MET A 6 2.08 17.94 44.08
C MET A 6 0.72 17.91 43.39
N PHE A 7 -0.30 18.59 43.93
CA PHE A 7 -1.60 18.74 43.26
C PHE A 7 -1.47 19.46 41.91
N ALA A 8 -0.64 20.51 41.83
CA ALA A 8 -0.37 21.21 40.57
C ALA A 8 0.28 20.30 39.51
N ALA A 9 1.19 19.40 39.93
CA ALA A 9 1.84 18.44 39.03
C ALA A 9 0.84 17.38 38.50
N PHE A 10 -0.09 16.90 39.32
CA PHE A 10 -1.14 15.97 38.87
C PHE A 10 -2.11 16.62 37.89
N ILE A 11 -2.52 17.87 38.15
CA ILE A 11 -3.37 18.62 37.22
C ILE A 11 -2.63 18.91 35.90
N ALA A 12 -1.35 19.27 35.94
CA ALA A 12 -0.55 19.47 34.74
C ALA A 12 -0.39 18.18 33.92
N MET A 13 -0.13 17.04 34.57
CA MET A 13 -0.07 15.73 33.90
C MET A 13 -1.42 15.33 33.29
N LEU A 14 -2.53 15.58 33.98
CA LEU A 14 -3.88 15.29 33.46
C LEU A 14 -4.19 16.16 32.23
N ILE A 15 -3.84 17.45 32.26
CA ILE A 15 -4.03 18.38 31.13
C ILE A 15 -3.18 17.97 29.93
N LEU A 16 -1.94 17.53 30.14
CA LEU A 16 -1.06 17.05 29.07
C LEU A 16 -1.56 15.73 28.44
N LEU A 17 -2.19 14.86 29.23
CA LEU A 17 -2.79 13.61 28.73
C LEU A 17 -4.08 13.85 27.92
N ILE A 18 -4.86 14.89 28.24
CA ILE A 18 -6.10 15.23 27.52
C ILE A 18 -5.81 15.91 26.17
N ALA A 19 -4.64 16.55 26.00
CA ALA A 19 -4.26 17.25 24.77
C ALA A 19 -3.94 16.35 23.56
N ALA A 20 -3.98 15.01 23.70
CA ALA A 20 -3.67 14.06 22.62
C ALA A 20 -4.91 13.57 21.83
N VAL A 21 -6.12 14.06 22.10
CA VAL A 21 -7.37 13.67 21.39
C VAL A 21 -7.85 14.78 20.46
N GLY A 22 -6.97 15.25 19.58
CA GLY A 22 -7.27 16.39 18.70
C GLY A 22 -6.76 16.28 17.26
N ALA A 23 -6.22 15.13 16.85
CA ALA A 23 -5.78 14.91 15.48
C ALA A 23 -6.57 13.75 14.86
N ALA A 24 -7.74 14.06 14.29
CA ALA A 24 -8.30 13.19 13.28
C ALA A 24 -7.36 13.22 12.06
N PRO A 25 -6.97 12.08 11.46
CA PRO A 25 -6.33 12.12 10.16
C PRO A 25 -7.36 12.67 9.17
N GLN A 26 -7.09 13.85 8.62
CA GLN A 26 -7.78 14.35 7.44
C GLN A 26 -7.30 13.55 6.23
N PHE A 27 -7.80 12.33 6.09
CA PHE A 27 -7.73 11.64 4.80
C PHE A 27 -8.59 12.45 3.83
N PRO A 28 -8.04 12.95 2.70
CA PRO A 28 -8.88 13.52 1.66
C PRO A 28 -9.86 12.45 1.21
N GLY A 29 -11.15 12.79 1.25
CA GLY A 29 -12.26 11.86 1.09
C GLY A 29 -12.11 10.96 -0.14
N TRP A 30 -12.40 9.68 0.06
CA TRP A 30 -12.59 8.73 -1.03
C TRP A 30 -13.80 9.20 -1.86
N ASP A 31 -13.56 9.65 -3.09
CA ASP A 31 -14.64 9.98 -4.01
C ASP A 31 -15.40 8.70 -4.37
N GLN A 32 -16.59 8.53 -3.78
CA GLN A 32 -17.47 7.40 -4.01
C GLN A 32 -18.25 7.50 -5.33
N ASN A 33 -17.90 8.42 -6.24
CA ASN A 33 -18.65 8.68 -7.48
C ASN A 33 -17.92 8.36 -8.79
N LEU A 34 -16.96 7.43 -8.82
CA LEU A 34 -16.56 6.81 -10.10
C LEU A 34 -17.57 5.77 -10.61
N ALA A 35 -18.72 5.60 -9.93
CA ALA A 35 -19.87 4.86 -10.44
C ALA A 35 -20.82 5.72 -11.29
N SER A 36 -20.61 7.05 -11.35
CA SER A 36 -21.61 7.99 -11.87
C SER A 36 -21.21 8.72 -13.17
N THR A 37 -20.07 8.40 -13.80
CA THR A 37 -19.78 8.88 -15.17
C THR A 37 -20.43 8.02 -16.26
N PHE A 38 -21.34 7.11 -15.89
CA PHE A 38 -22.33 6.53 -16.80
C PHE A 38 -23.40 7.57 -17.18
N VAL A 39 -22.97 8.66 -17.84
CA VAL A 39 -23.86 9.65 -18.43
C VAL A 39 -23.37 9.96 -19.84
N ARG A 40 -23.48 8.97 -20.72
CA ARG A 40 -24.07 9.10 -22.07
C ARG A 40 -24.10 7.71 -22.70
N GLY A 41 -25.30 7.18 -22.90
CA GLY A 41 -25.53 5.88 -23.52
C GLY A 41 -24.82 5.73 -24.87
N ARG A 42 -23.71 5.00 -24.87
CA ARG A 42 -23.18 4.25 -26.01
C ARG A 42 -22.63 2.94 -25.46
N PRO A 43 -23.17 1.77 -25.85
CA PRO A 43 -22.39 0.55 -25.78
C PRO A 43 -21.21 0.76 -26.73
N ILE A 44 -19.99 0.92 -26.21
CA ILE A 44 -18.82 0.77 -27.05
C ILE A 44 -18.75 -0.72 -27.32
N GLU A 45 -18.96 -1.06 -28.59
CA GLU A 45 -18.85 -2.39 -29.14
C GLU A 45 -17.63 -3.10 -28.58
N THR A 46 -17.87 -4.39 -28.33
CA THR A 46 -16.93 -5.44 -27.99
C THR A 46 -15.76 -5.49 -28.98
N GLY A 47 -14.83 -4.55 -28.88
CA GLY A 47 -13.48 -4.71 -29.36
C GLY A 47 -12.78 -5.66 -28.39
N SER A 48 -12.94 -6.97 -28.63
CA SER A 48 -12.04 -7.98 -28.08
C SER A 48 -10.65 -7.65 -28.56
N THR A 49 -9.95 -6.82 -27.79
CA THR A 49 -8.51 -6.69 -27.93
C THR A 49 -7.98 -7.92 -27.22
N THR A 50 -7.70 -8.97 -27.99
CA THR A 50 -6.85 -10.07 -27.53
C THR A 50 -5.45 -9.50 -27.34
N THR A 51 -5.25 -8.76 -26.26
CA THR A 51 -3.94 -8.51 -25.68
C THR A 51 -3.80 -9.51 -24.55
N THR A 52 -2.98 -10.53 -24.80
CA THR A 52 -2.49 -11.45 -23.77
C THR A 52 -2.19 -10.65 -22.52
N PRO A 53 -2.91 -10.87 -21.40
CA PRO A 53 -2.56 -10.19 -20.17
C PRO A 53 -1.14 -10.63 -19.82
N ALA A 54 -0.24 -9.66 -19.68
CA ALA A 54 0.86 -9.81 -18.72
C ALA A 54 0.25 -10.38 -17.42
N PRO A 55 0.96 -11.20 -16.63
CA PRO A 55 0.40 -11.81 -15.42
C PRO A 55 0.12 -10.73 -14.36
N THR A 56 -0.93 -9.94 -14.58
CA THR A 56 -1.48 -8.99 -13.63
C THR A 56 -2.20 -9.85 -12.63
N ALA A 57 -1.61 -9.97 -11.44
CA ALA A 57 -2.16 -10.69 -10.31
C ALA A 57 -3.68 -10.44 -10.19
N SER A 58 -4.46 -11.49 -9.91
CA SER A 58 -5.90 -11.33 -9.76
C SER A 58 -6.23 -10.33 -8.64
N PRO A 59 -7.42 -9.70 -8.66
CA PRO A 59 -7.80 -8.74 -7.61
C PRO A 59 -7.68 -9.30 -6.19
N GLN A 60 -7.90 -10.60 -6.02
CA GLN A 60 -7.77 -11.30 -4.74
C GLN A 60 -6.31 -11.40 -4.30
N ILE A 61 -5.40 -11.71 -5.22
CA ILE A 61 -3.97 -11.76 -4.95
C ILE A 61 -3.45 -10.37 -4.58
N GLN A 62 -3.90 -9.33 -5.30
CA GLN A 62 -3.52 -7.96 -4.99
C GLN A 62 -4.01 -7.53 -3.61
N ALA A 63 -5.25 -7.86 -3.23
CA ALA A 63 -5.78 -7.57 -1.90
C ALA A 63 -4.97 -8.26 -0.79
N CYS A 64 -4.52 -9.50 -1.02
CA CYS A 64 -3.61 -10.20 -0.11
C CYS A 64 -2.26 -9.47 0.03
N ILE A 65 -1.68 -9.00 -1.07
CA ILE A 65 -0.39 -8.29 -1.02
C ILE A 65 -0.49 -7.01 -0.20
N GLN A 66 -1.62 -6.30 -0.33
CA GLN A 66 -1.85 -5.05 0.41
C GLN A 66 -2.07 -5.25 1.91
N SER A 67 -2.50 -6.44 2.35
CA SER A 67 -2.70 -6.74 3.77
C SER A 67 -1.44 -7.23 4.48
N CYS A 68 -0.35 -7.50 3.74
CA CYS A 68 0.88 -8.01 4.33
C CYS A 68 1.60 -6.97 5.18
N PRO A 69 2.07 -7.35 6.39
CA PRO A 69 3.00 -6.54 7.14
C PRO A 69 4.36 -6.53 6.43
N ALA A 70 4.85 -5.35 6.08
CA ALA A 70 6.20 -5.14 5.57
C ALA A 70 6.81 -3.92 6.24
N THR A 71 8.12 -3.98 6.48
CA THR A 71 8.87 -2.82 6.98
C THR A 71 9.02 -1.78 5.89
N SER A 72 9.23 -0.51 6.27
CA SER A 72 9.52 0.58 5.33
C SER A 72 10.98 0.63 4.87
N GLU A 73 11.81 -0.34 5.29
CA GLU A 73 13.18 -0.45 4.84
C GLU A 73 13.25 -0.76 3.34
N TYR A 74 14.08 -0.03 2.60
CA TYR A 74 14.27 -0.19 1.17
C TYR A 74 15.47 -1.09 0.88
N ASN A 75 15.19 -2.33 0.46
CA ASN A 75 16.19 -3.34 0.10
C ASN A 75 15.66 -4.12 -1.11
N PRO A 76 15.69 -3.52 -2.31
CA PRO A 76 14.91 -4.00 -3.44
C PRO A 76 15.33 -5.38 -3.92
N ILE A 77 14.37 -6.10 -4.52
CA ILE A 77 14.57 -7.42 -5.13
C ILE A 77 13.99 -7.42 -6.54
N CYS A 78 14.73 -7.99 -7.48
CA CYS A 78 14.22 -8.28 -8.81
C CYS A 78 13.56 -9.66 -8.83
N GLY A 79 12.27 -9.69 -9.13
CA GLY A 79 11.51 -10.92 -9.34
C GLY A 79 11.65 -11.47 -10.76
N SER A 80 11.33 -12.75 -10.95
CA SER A 80 11.31 -13.42 -12.27
C SER A 80 10.20 -12.90 -13.20
N ASP A 81 9.25 -12.15 -12.65
CA ASP A 81 8.25 -11.35 -13.34
C ASP A 81 8.80 -9.99 -13.83
N ASN A 82 10.09 -9.73 -13.61
CA ASN A 82 10.77 -8.49 -13.94
C ASN A 82 10.20 -7.26 -13.19
N VAL A 83 9.60 -7.51 -12.01
CA VAL A 83 9.05 -6.50 -11.10
C VAL A 83 10.02 -6.23 -9.95
N ASN A 84 10.11 -4.95 -9.57
CA ASN A 84 10.88 -4.49 -8.43
C ASN A 84 10.04 -4.61 -7.15
N TYR A 85 10.42 -5.51 -6.25
CA TYR A 85 9.83 -5.60 -4.92
C TYR A 85 10.63 -4.72 -3.97
N TYR A 86 9.95 -3.79 -3.28
CA TYR A 86 10.59 -2.77 -2.42
C TYR A 86 11.52 -3.35 -1.35
N ASN A 87 11.17 -4.53 -0.82
CA ASN A 87 12.00 -5.29 0.09
C ASN A 87 11.66 -6.78 0.09
N GLY A 88 12.46 -7.56 0.81
CA GLY A 88 12.26 -9.00 1.07
C GLY A 88 10.87 -9.34 1.56
N GLY A 89 10.35 -8.59 2.54
CA GLY A 89 9.01 -8.82 3.08
C GLY A 89 7.92 -8.70 2.00
N ARG A 90 8.00 -7.70 1.11
CA ARG A 90 7.05 -7.56 0.00
C ARG A 90 7.18 -8.68 -1.03
N PHE A 91 8.39 -9.12 -1.35
CA PHE A 91 8.60 -10.25 -2.26
C PHE A 91 8.01 -11.55 -1.68
N ASP A 92 8.34 -11.87 -0.43
CA ASP A 92 7.89 -13.10 0.22
C ASP A 92 6.36 -13.09 0.40
N CYS A 93 5.78 -11.93 0.67
CA CYS A 93 4.34 -11.73 0.69
C CYS A 93 3.70 -12.08 -0.66
N ALA A 94 4.23 -11.56 -1.77
CA ALA A 94 3.71 -11.85 -3.10
C ALA A 94 3.69 -13.35 -3.41
N VAL A 95 4.76 -14.07 -3.06
CA VAL A 95 4.83 -15.53 -3.18
C VAL A 95 3.76 -16.22 -2.32
N ARG A 96 3.61 -15.82 -1.05
CA ARG A 96 2.59 -16.37 -0.12
C ARG A 96 1.16 -16.10 -0.60
N CYS A 97 0.92 -14.96 -1.24
CA CYS A 97 -0.36 -14.60 -1.83
C CYS A 97 -0.66 -15.36 -3.13
N GLY A 98 0.27 -16.18 -3.62
CA GLY A 98 0.04 -17.09 -4.74
C GLY A 98 0.73 -16.67 -6.05
N LEU A 99 1.61 -15.64 -6.05
CA LEU A 99 2.43 -15.39 -7.22
C LEU A 99 3.47 -16.49 -7.38
N ASN A 100 3.49 -17.11 -8.56
CA ASN A 100 4.52 -18.07 -8.94
C ASN A 100 5.75 -17.35 -9.50
N ILE A 101 6.51 -16.69 -8.62
CA ILE A 101 7.69 -15.91 -8.96
C ILE A 101 8.92 -16.37 -8.16
N ARG A 102 10.11 -16.10 -8.70
CA ARG A 102 11.39 -16.42 -8.07
C ARG A 102 12.23 -15.17 -7.96
N ARG A 103 13.11 -15.13 -6.96
CA ARG A 103 14.11 -14.07 -6.82
C ARG A 103 15.18 -14.27 -7.89
N LEU A 104 15.36 -13.30 -8.78
CA LEU A 104 16.45 -13.33 -9.75
C LEU A 104 17.76 -12.85 -9.11
N HIS A 105 17.73 -11.67 -8.50
CA HIS A 105 18.84 -11.11 -7.77
C HIS A 105 18.38 -10.05 -6.76
N LEU A 106 19.30 -9.64 -5.87
CA LEU A 106 19.11 -8.47 -5.02
C LEU A 106 19.31 -7.19 -5.86
N GLY A 107 18.60 -6.12 -5.51
CA GLY A 107 18.58 -4.88 -6.28
C GLY A 107 17.33 -4.74 -7.15
N ILE A 108 17.26 -3.63 -7.89
CA ILE A 108 16.24 -3.39 -8.91
C ILE A 108 16.53 -4.22 -10.17
N CYS A 109 15.50 -4.60 -10.91
CA CYS A 109 15.65 -5.22 -12.23
C CYS A 109 16.34 -4.26 -13.20
N THR A 110 17.26 -4.80 -14.00
CA THR A 110 17.87 -4.08 -15.12
C THR A 110 16.80 -3.79 -16.18
N PRO A 111 16.70 -2.55 -16.69
CA PRO A 111 15.86 -2.27 -17.85
C PRO A 111 16.39 -3.04 -19.07
N PRO A 112 15.52 -3.42 -20.02
CA PRO A 112 15.96 -3.98 -21.28
C PRO A 112 16.94 -3.02 -21.98
N PRO A 113 17.98 -3.51 -22.69
CA PRO A 113 18.85 -2.66 -23.47
C PRO A 113 18.02 -1.87 -24.48
N THR A 114 18.07 -0.54 -24.42
CA THR A 114 17.52 0.32 -25.47
C THR A 114 18.48 0.24 -26.66
N GLY A 115 18.09 -0.48 -27.70
CA GLY A 115 18.78 -0.49 -29.00
C GLY A 115 18.45 0.75 -29.82
#